data_AF-K2AS49-F1
#
_entry.id   AF-K2AS49-F1
#
_cell.length_a   1.000
_cell.length_b   1.000
_cell.length_c   1.000
_cell.angle_alpha   90.00
_cell.angle_beta   90.00
_cell.angle_gamma   90.00
#
_symmetry.space_group_name_H-M   'P 1'
#
loop_
_entity.id
_entity.type
_entity.pdbx_description
1 polymer ?
#
loop_
_entity_poly.entity_id
_entity_poly.type
_entity_poly.pdbx_seq_one_letter_code
_entity_poly.pdbx_strand_id
1 'polypeptide(L)'
;ISKTGDYFEMKNAVMEVVSKHFRPEFINRIDEMVVFHPLDEAQIQHIAEIQINRLRTRLAEREYGISISNEALQYLAKVGFDPVYGARPLKRAIQQHVENPLAQEILTGKFIPGDTIRIELKNDRIEFLKETAKV
;
A
#
# COMPACT_ATOMS: atom_id res chain seq x y z
N ILE A 1 14.74 13.96 -13.93
CA ILE A 1 14.49 14.21 -15.37
C ILE A 1 13.08 14.81 -15.45
N SER A 2 12.98 16.04 -15.96
CA SER A 2 11.81 16.88 -16.30
C SER A 2 10.48 16.64 -15.55
N LYS A 3 10.29 17.19 -14.34
CA LYS A 3 8.98 17.15 -13.63
C LYS A 3 8.02 18.31 -13.97
N THR A 4 8.52 19.45 -14.45
CA THR A 4 7.69 20.65 -14.59
C THR A 4 6.91 20.70 -15.91
N GLY A 5 7.54 20.35 -17.05
CA GLY A 5 6.86 20.36 -18.36
C GLY A 5 5.73 19.34 -18.45
N ASP A 6 5.96 18.13 -17.94
CA ASP A 6 5.01 17.03 -17.90
C ASP A 6 3.77 17.37 -17.03
N TYR A 7 3.97 18.05 -15.90
CA TYR A 7 2.85 18.48 -15.04
C TYR A 7 1.93 19.50 -15.73
N PHE A 8 2.49 20.51 -16.42
CA PHE A 8 1.68 21.51 -17.12
C PHE A 8 0.91 20.88 -18.29
N GLU A 9 1.52 19.98 -19.05
CA GLU A 9 0.87 19.25 -20.13
C GLU A 9 -0.25 18.33 -19.61
N MET A 10 0.02 17.54 -18.57
CA MET A 10 -0.97 16.67 -17.94
C MET A 10 -2.12 17.47 -17.32
N LYS A 11 -1.82 18.59 -16.63
CA LYS A 11 -2.84 19.49 -16.09
C LYS A 11 -3.73 20.06 -17.19
N ASN A 12 -3.15 20.51 -18.31
CA ASN A 12 -3.92 21.04 -19.43
C ASN A 12 -4.83 19.96 -20.05
N ALA A 13 -4.32 18.74 -20.24
CA ALA A 13 -5.12 17.62 -20.75
C ALA A 13 -6.29 17.27 -19.83
N VAL A 14 -6.07 17.23 -18.51
CA VAL A 14 -7.13 17.01 -17.52
C VAL A 14 -8.15 18.16 -17.55
N MET A 15 -7.69 19.41 -17.63
CA MET A 15 -8.55 20.59 -17.67
C MET A 15 -9.43 20.65 -18.92
N GLU A 16 -8.95 20.14 -20.05
CA GLU A 16 -9.75 20.03 -21.27
C GLU A 16 -10.94 19.06 -21.08
N VAL A 17 -10.70 17.93 -20.42
CA VAL A 17 -11.76 16.95 -20.09
C VAL A 17 -12.75 17.52 -19.07
N VAL A 18 -12.25 18.18 -18.01
CA VAL A 18 -13.08 18.84 -16.99
C VAL A 18 -13.98 19.89 -17.61
N SER A 19 -13.46 20.71 -18.51
CA SER A 19 -14.21 21.79 -19.19
C SER A 19 -15.29 21.26 -20.14
N LYS A 20 -15.17 20.02 -20.63
CA LYS A 20 -16.22 19.34 -21.41
C LYS A 20 -17.35 18.77 -20.53
N HIS A 21 -17.08 18.50 -19.25
CA HIS A 21 -18.04 17.87 -18.34
C HIS A 21 -18.74 18.88 -17.42
N PHE A 22 -18.01 19.89 -16.93
CA PHE A 22 -18.54 20.92 -16.03
C PHE A 22 -18.72 22.24 -16.75
N ARG A 23 -19.76 23.00 -16.37
CA ARG A 23 -19.99 24.33 -16.94
C ARG A 23 -18.95 25.34 -16.44
N PRO A 24 -18.62 26.38 -17.23
CA PRO A 24 -17.64 27.39 -16.83
C PRO A 24 -17.98 28.09 -15.51
N GLU A 25 -19.27 28.28 -15.18
CA GLU A 25 -19.65 28.94 -13.93
C GLU A 25 -19.28 28.13 -12.69
N PHE A 26 -19.24 26.80 -12.81
CA PHE A 26 -18.81 25.92 -11.73
C PHE A 26 -17.30 25.96 -11.57
N ILE A 27 -16.55 25.90 -12.68
CA ILE A 27 -15.08 25.93 -12.68
C ILE A 27 -14.58 27.26 -12.10
N ASN A 28 -15.24 28.37 -12.43
CA ASN A 28 -14.91 29.70 -11.92
C ASN A 28 -15.21 29.89 -10.42
N ARG A 29 -15.86 28.93 -9.74
CA ARG A 29 -16.09 28.92 -8.29
C ARG A 29 -15.07 28.09 -7.50
N ILE A 30 -14.11 27.48 -8.18
CA ILE A 30 -13.04 26.70 -7.55
C ILE A 30 -11.81 27.59 -7.43
N ASP A 31 -11.40 27.90 -6.21
CA ASP A 31 -10.24 28.78 -5.95
C ASP A 31 -8.91 28.17 -6.43
N GLU A 32 -8.74 26.86 -6.22
CA GLU A 32 -7.54 26.13 -6.66
C GLU A 32 -7.88 24.71 -7.12
N MET A 33 -7.29 24.30 -8.25
CA MET A 33 -7.38 22.93 -8.76
C MET A 33 -6.02 22.25 -8.66
N VAL A 34 -5.98 21.19 -7.84
CA VAL A 34 -4.81 20.34 -7.60
C VAL A 34 -4.93 19.07 -8.43
N VAL A 35 -3.95 18.82 -9.30
CA VAL A 35 -3.86 17.58 -10.09
C VAL A 35 -2.86 16.65 -9.43
N PHE A 36 -3.27 15.42 -9.12
CA PHE A 36 -2.39 14.41 -8.56
C PHE A 36 -1.59 13.72 -9.66
N HIS A 37 -0.31 13.47 -9.38
CA HIS A 37 0.53 12.67 -10.24
C HIS A 37 0.20 11.18 -10.04
N PRO A 38 0.35 10.35 -11.09
CA PRO A 38 0.30 8.92 -10.91
C PRO A 38 1.39 8.48 -9.92
N LEU A 39 1.09 7.44 -9.14
CA LEU A 39 2.04 6.89 -8.18
C LEU A 39 3.15 6.14 -8.91
N ASP A 40 4.39 6.36 -8.51
CA ASP A 40 5.51 5.51 -8.91
C ASP A 40 5.63 4.25 -8.02
N GLU A 41 6.38 3.25 -8.47
CA GLU A 41 6.54 1.98 -7.76
C GLU A 41 7.11 2.16 -6.35
N ALA A 42 8.05 3.09 -6.17
CA ALA A 42 8.65 3.38 -4.87
C ALA A 42 7.64 4.02 -3.89
N GLN A 43 6.76 4.89 -4.38
CA GLN A 43 5.67 5.47 -3.62
C GLN A 43 4.66 4.41 -3.20
N ILE A 44 4.32 3.48 -4.09
CA ILE A 44 3.40 2.36 -3.78
C ILE A 44 4.02 1.46 -2.71
N GLN A 45 5.32 1.16 -2.84
CA GLN A 45 6.07 0.39 -1.85
C GLN A 45 6.03 1.09 -0.47
N HIS A 46 6.22 2.40 -0.42
CA HIS A 46 6.13 3.16 0.82
C HIS A 46 4.70 3.18 1.40
N ILE A 47 3.66 3.26 0.55
CA ILE A 47 2.28 3.15 1.01
C ILE A 47 2.01 1.75 1.60
N ALA A 48 2.58 0.70 1.01
CA ALA A 48 2.48 -0.67 1.54
C ALA A 48 3.10 -0.76 2.93
N GLU A 49 4.29 -0.17 3.11
CA GLU A 49 4.98 -0.08 4.39
C GLU A 49 4.14 0.64 5.46
N ILE A 50 3.48 1.76 5.11
CA ILE A 50 2.58 2.46 6.02
C ILE A 50 1.44 1.53 6.49
N GLN A 51 0.86 0.72 5.61
CA GLN A 51 -0.19 -0.23 5.99
C GLN A 51 0.34 -1.36 6.88
N ILE A 52 1.52 -1.91 6.57
CA ILE A 52 2.17 -2.93 7.41
C ILE A 52 2.52 -2.36 8.78
N ASN A 53 2.98 -1.11 8.87
CA ASN A 53 3.24 -0.45 10.15
C ASN A 53 1.97 -0.33 11.00
N ARG A 54 0.81 -0.04 10.40
CA ARG A 54 -0.48 -0.05 11.12
C ARG A 54 -0.85 -1.44 11.62
N LEU A 55 -0.55 -2.49 10.86
CA LEU A 55 -0.73 -3.86 11.31
C LEU A 55 0.22 -4.20 12.46
N ARG A 56 1.50 -3.81 12.35
CA ARG A 56 2.52 -3.98 13.39
C ARG A 56 2.09 -3.34 14.71
N THR A 57 1.60 -2.10 14.69
CA THR A 57 1.12 -1.42 15.91
C THR A 57 -0.03 -2.18 16.57
N ARG A 58 -1.04 -2.59 15.80
CA ARG A 58 -2.19 -3.34 16.34
C ARG A 58 -1.81 -4.69 16.93
N LEU A 59 -0.80 -5.35 16.36
CA LEU A 59 -0.32 -6.65 16.84
C LEU A 59 0.63 -6.51 18.04
N ALA A 60 1.40 -5.43 18.10
CA ALA A 60 2.23 -5.12 19.26
C ALA A 60 1.38 -4.87 20.53
N GLU A 61 0.18 -4.28 20.41
CA GLU A 61 -0.79 -4.17 21.52
C GLU A 61 -1.24 -5.54 22.07
N ARG A 62 -1.06 -6.61 21.30
CA ARG A 62 -1.35 -8.00 21.66
C ARG A 62 -0.08 -8.82 21.89
N GLU A 63 1.05 -8.15 22.09
CA GLU A 63 2.38 -8.74 22.34
C GLU A 63 2.97 -9.53 21.16
N TYR A 64 2.49 -9.32 19.93
CA TYR A 64 3.09 -9.93 18.73
C TYR A 64 4.02 -8.94 18.01
N GLY A 65 5.24 -9.38 17.71
CA GLY A 65 6.17 -8.67 16.83
C GLY A 65 5.92 -9.00 15.35
N ILE A 66 6.19 -8.05 14.45
CA ILE A 66 6.17 -8.31 13.00
C ILE A 66 7.38 -7.68 12.31
N SER A 67 8.09 -8.51 11.55
CA SER A 67 9.09 -8.10 10.56
C SER A 67 8.62 -8.51 9.16
N ILE A 68 8.95 -7.73 8.13
CA ILE A 68 8.64 -8.04 6.73
C ILE A 68 9.89 -7.88 5.89
N SER A 69 10.13 -8.85 4.99
CA SER A 69 11.20 -8.79 4.00
C SER A 69 10.90 -7.77 2.90
N ASN A 70 11.96 -7.21 2.30
CA ASN A 70 11.80 -6.23 1.21
C ASN A 70 11.13 -6.87 -0.01
N GLU A 71 11.42 -8.15 -0.28
CA GLU A 71 10.86 -8.93 -1.37
C GLU A 71 9.33 -9.11 -1.20
N ALA A 72 8.88 -9.44 0.02
CA ALA A 72 7.45 -9.53 0.32
C ALA A 72 6.74 -8.18 0.17
N LEU A 73 7.39 -7.10 0.60
CA LEU A 73 6.85 -5.75 0.49
C LEU A 73 6.71 -5.29 -0.97
N GLN A 74 7.72 -5.56 -1.81
CA GLN A 74 7.67 -5.31 -3.26
C GLN A 74 6.58 -6.14 -3.94
N TYR A 75 6.45 -7.42 -3.57
CA TYR A 75 5.38 -8.27 -4.09
C TYR A 75 3.99 -7.71 -3.75
N LEU A 76 3.77 -7.28 -2.50
CA LEU A 76 2.51 -6.68 -2.09
C LEU A 76 2.22 -5.37 -2.84
N ALA A 77 3.24 -4.54 -3.06
CA ALA A 77 3.12 -3.32 -3.85
C ALA A 77 2.70 -3.63 -5.30
N LYS A 78 3.31 -4.65 -5.92
CA LYS A 78 3.01 -5.07 -7.29
C LYS A 78 1.60 -5.64 -7.44
N VAL A 79 1.17 -6.52 -6.54
CA VAL A 79 -0.17 -7.15 -6.57
C VAL A 79 -1.27 -6.17 -6.16
N GLY A 80 -0.94 -5.21 -5.29
CA GLY A 80 -1.86 -4.20 -4.79
C GLY A 80 -1.98 -2.95 -5.67
N PHE A 81 -1.18 -2.83 -6.72
CA PHE A 81 -1.22 -1.72 -7.66
C PHE A 81 -2.12 -2.03 -8.85
N ASP A 82 -3.04 -1.12 -9.12
CA ASP A 82 -3.86 -1.14 -10.33
C ASP A 82 -3.68 0.18 -11.08
N PRO A 83 -3.34 0.18 -12.38
CA PRO A 83 -3.16 1.41 -13.15
C PRO A 83 -4.41 2.30 -13.22
N VAL A 84 -5.60 1.71 -13.14
CA VAL A 84 -6.90 2.40 -13.21
C VAL A 84 -7.34 2.88 -11.82
N TYR A 85 -7.15 2.05 -10.80
CA TYR A 85 -7.62 2.33 -9.43
C TYR A 85 -6.52 2.87 -8.49
N GLY A 86 -5.29 3.00 -8.95
CA GLY A 86 -4.12 3.40 -8.18
C GLY A 86 -3.78 2.40 -7.07
N ALA A 87 -3.22 2.88 -5.96
CA ALA A 87 -2.94 2.05 -4.78
C ALA A 87 -4.18 1.73 -3.92
N ARG A 88 -5.41 2.01 -4.38
CA ARG A 88 -6.64 1.68 -3.63
C ARG A 88 -6.78 0.17 -3.36
N PRO A 89 -6.46 -0.74 -4.29
CA PRO A 89 -6.49 -2.18 -4.04
C PRO A 89 -5.42 -2.66 -3.06
N LEU A 90 -4.37 -1.87 -2.80
CA LEU A 90 -3.24 -2.27 -1.95
C LEU A 90 -3.66 -2.62 -0.53
N LYS A 91 -4.58 -1.85 0.06
CA LYS A 91 -5.15 -2.17 1.37
C LYS A 91 -5.82 -3.55 1.36
N ARG A 92 -6.57 -3.86 0.29
CA ARG A 92 -7.26 -5.14 0.13
C ARG A 92 -6.27 -6.29 -0.09
N ALA A 93 -5.23 -6.08 -0.90
CA ALA A 93 -4.18 -7.06 -1.11
C ALA A 93 -3.47 -7.42 0.21
N ILE A 94 -3.11 -6.42 1.01
CA ILE A 94 -2.51 -6.65 2.34
C ILE A 94 -3.48 -7.41 3.26
N GLN A 95 -4.76 -7.06 3.26
CA GLN A 95 -5.76 -7.81 4.05
C GLN A 95 -5.86 -9.28 3.61
N GLN A 96 -5.94 -9.54 2.31
CA GLN A 96 -6.14 -10.88 1.78
C GLN A 96 -4.89 -11.77 1.88
N HIS A 97 -3.70 -11.19 1.63
CA HIS A 97 -2.44 -11.94 1.60
C HIS A 97 -1.69 -11.93 2.93
N VAL A 98 -1.96 -10.96 3.82
CA VAL A 98 -1.23 -10.81 5.08
C VAL A 98 -2.17 -10.91 6.29
N GLU A 99 -3.14 -10.00 6.44
CA GLU A 99 -3.95 -9.94 7.68
C GLU A 99 -4.78 -11.21 7.91
N ASN A 100 -5.51 -11.67 6.90
CA ASN A 100 -6.40 -12.82 7.05
C ASN A 100 -5.62 -14.13 7.29
N PRO A 101 -4.58 -14.47 6.50
CA PRO A 101 -3.79 -15.67 6.74
C PRO A 101 -3.07 -15.62 8.10
N LEU A 102 -2.53 -14.46 8.48
CA LEU A 102 -1.87 -14.28 9.77
C LEU A 102 -2.84 -14.48 10.94
N ALA A 103 -4.04 -13.93 10.85
CA ALA A 103 -5.09 -14.14 11.85
C ALA A 103 -5.43 -15.62 12.00
N GLN A 104 -5.53 -16.35 10.89
CA GLN A 104 -5.79 -17.79 10.92
C GLN A 104 -4.67 -18.56 11.62
N GLU A 105 -3.40 -18.26 11.30
CA GLU A 105 -2.25 -18.91 11.92
C GLU A 105 -2.18 -18.65 13.44
N ILE A 106 -2.48 -17.41 13.87
CA ILE A 106 -2.60 -17.07 15.30
C ILE A 106 -3.75 -17.86 15.96
N LEU A 107 -4.91 -17.96 15.31
CA LEU A 107 -6.06 -18.70 15.84
C LEU A 107 -5.80 -20.21 15.95
N THR A 108 -4.97 -20.78 15.07
CA THR A 108 -4.54 -22.18 15.17
C THR A 108 -3.49 -22.43 16.26
N GLY A 109 -2.98 -21.38 16.91
CA GLY A 109 -1.98 -21.47 17.96
C GLY A 109 -0.54 -21.65 17.46
N LYS A 110 -0.28 -21.42 16.17
CA LYS A 110 1.08 -21.50 15.59
C LYS A 110 2.00 -20.40 16.12
N PHE A 111 1.42 -19.24 16.44
CA PHE A 111 2.11 -18.10 17.05
C PHE A 111 1.45 -17.77 18.38
N ILE A 112 2.27 -17.46 19.39
CA ILE A 112 1.82 -17.10 20.73
C ILE A 112 2.25 -15.66 21.09
N PRO A 113 1.59 -15.00 22.06
CA PRO A 113 2.03 -13.71 22.56
C PRO A 113 3.51 -13.76 22.98
N GLY A 114 4.28 -12.73 22.59
CA GLY A 114 5.73 -12.66 22.74
C GLY A 114 6.51 -13.06 21.48
N ASP A 115 5.88 -13.73 20.51
CA ASP A 115 6.55 -14.14 19.27
C ASP A 115 6.76 -12.97 18.30
N THR A 116 7.89 -12.98 17.60
CA THR A 116 8.10 -12.13 16.42
C THR A 116 7.83 -12.94 15.16
N ILE A 117 6.93 -12.43 14.33
CA ILE A 117 6.47 -13.08 13.10
C ILE A 117 7.16 -12.41 11.92
N ARG A 118 7.96 -13.18 11.19
CA ARG A 118 8.66 -12.72 10.00
C ARG A 118 7.86 -13.09 8.76
N ILE A 119 7.54 -12.09 7.96
CA ILE A 119 6.78 -12.19 6.71
C ILE A 119 7.77 -12.27 5.54
N GLU A 120 7.77 -13.39 4.84
CA GLU A 120 8.64 -13.64 3.68
C GLU A 120 7.86 -13.99 2.43
N LEU A 121 8.47 -13.73 1.28
CA LEU A 121 7.98 -14.19 -0.01
C LEU A 121 8.68 -15.50 -0.39
N LYS A 122 7.92 -16.55 -0.66
CA LYS A 122 8.43 -17.82 -1.15
C LYS A 122 7.52 -18.38 -2.24
N ASN A 123 8.08 -18.66 -3.42
CA ASN A 123 7.33 -19.16 -4.58
C ASN A 123 6.08 -18.31 -4.89
N ASP A 124 6.24 -16.97 -4.91
CA ASP A 124 5.15 -15.99 -5.10
C ASP A 124 4.01 -16.09 -4.08
N ARG A 125 4.29 -16.62 -2.88
CA ARG A 125 3.33 -16.70 -1.76
C ARG A 125 3.94 -16.10 -0.51
N ILE A 126 3.09 -15.47 0.29
CA ILE A 126 3.47 -14.96 1.60
C ILE A 126 3.49 -16.13 2.59
N GLU A 127 4.64 -16.32 3.24
CA GLU A 127 4.81 -17.26 4.34
C GLU A 127 5.13 -16.53 5.65
N PHE A 128 4.67 -17.11 6.76
CA PHE A 128 4.89 -16.60 8.11
C PHE A 128 5.83 -17.54 8.86
N LEU A 129 6.96 -16.99 9.30
CA LEU A 129 7.98 -17.70 10.06
C LEU A 129 8.07 -17.12 11.46
N LYS A 130 8.37 -17.98 12.44
CA LYS A 130 8.69 -17.53 13.79
C LYS A 130 10.15 -17.09 13.83
N GLU A 131 10.38 -15.82 14.07
CA GLU A 131 11.72 -15.28 14.26
C GLU A 131 12.19 -15.69 15.65
N THR A 132 13.13 -16.64 15.69
CA THR A 132 13.73 -17.08 16.94
C THR A 132 14.76 -16.02 17.33
N ALA A 133 14.58 -15.36 18.48
CA ALA A 133 15.58 -14.46 19.00
C ALA A 133 16.91 -15.22 19.11
N LYS A 134 17.93 -14.78 18.37
CA LYS A 134 19.30 -15.27 18.58
C LYS A 134 19.72 -14.80 19.97
N VAL A 135 19.79 -15.75 20.89
CA VAL A 135 20.46 -15.62 22.20
C VAL A 135 21.93 -15.32 21.98
#